data_AF-A0A650CTQ6-F1
#
_entry.id   AF-A0A650CTQ6-F1
#
_cell.length_a   1.000
_cell.length_b   1.000
_cell.length_c   1.000
_cell.angle_alpha   90.00
_cell.angle_beta   90.00
_cell.angle_gamma   90.00
#
_symmetry.space_group_name_H-M   'P 1'
#
loop_
_entity.id
_entity.type
_entity.pdbx_description
1 polymer ?
#
loop_
_entity_poly.entity_id
_entity_poly.type
_entity_poly.pdbx_seq_one_letter_code
_entity_poly.pdbx_strand_id
1 'polypeptide(L)'
;MSINKLNNYFNPIYFLYLYLISAFLELFFNREFLVSVLPFGLAGISVSKIEPYLTAFYIVGGSAFTFLLILQPVLLVWAIVKIKEKLSRVLLSSVLYLTLFADFAHIAYGVNNTAFQLPAIYSIVYVILIILASINLMKVRKILYVLFIPDILAYSFLLFTWLTEVFRASCIGLLSGYSGYLMAYSVLSAGIIFIVWSVRKVRVVRILPFVAIGVFVGIASWLNLIPGWDFAIGVAFPYIFGILGIRDWMPPLFFVIAFITFGYALCLRKVDKPLSFSVLALLASTLVFDSVPITLYLIAPLVAMTYLYLTSVKEKVRE
;
A
#
# COMPACT_ATOMS: atom_id res chain seq x y z
N MET A 1 27.37 -13.25 18.36
CA MET A 1 26.53 -12.40 19.22
C MET A 1 25.10 -12.96 19.18
N SER A 2 24.50 -13.33 20.32
CA SER A 2 23.19 -14.02 20.30
C SER A 2 22.07 -13.07 19.85
N ILE A 3 21.10 -13.59 19.09
CA ILE A 3 19.91 -12.85 18.60
C ILE A 3 19.15 -12.13 19.74
N ASN A 4 19.27 -12.64 20.97
CA ASN A 4 18.67 -12.05 22.17
C ASN A 4 19.37 -10.76 22.62
N LYS A 5 20.69 -10.59 22.41
CA LYS A 5 21.38 -9.33 22.70
C LYS A 5 21.08 -8.24 21.67
N LEU A 6 20.82 -8.58 20.40
CA LEU A 6 20.47 -7.61 19.36
C LEU A 6 19.08 -6.98 19.60
N ASN A 7 18.13 -7.78 20.11
CA ASN A 7 16.76 -7.34 20.43
C ASN A 7 16.68 -6.28 21.54
N ASN A 8 17.70 -6.15 22.40
CA ASN A 8 17.74 -5.14 23.47
C ASN A 8 18.20 -3.76 22.97
N TYR A 9 18.91 -3.69 21.83
CA TYR A 9 19.39 -2.42 21.25
C TYR A 9 18.59 -2.00 20.01
N PHE A 10 18.07 -2.95 19.23
CA PHE A 10 17.26 -2.69 18.05
C PHE A 10 15.85 -3.27 18.24
N ASN A 11 14.87 -2.39 18.46
CA ASN A 11 13.47 -2.79 18.56
C ASN A 11 12.79 -2.67 17.17
N PRO A 12 12.27 -3.77 16.59
CA PRO A 12 11.67 -3.78 15.24
C PRO A 12 10.51 -2.82 15.07
N ILE A 13 9.87 -2.50 16.20
CA ILE A 13 8.76 -1.58 16.26
C ILE A 13 9.16 -0.18 15.79
N TYR A 14 10.41 0.28 16.05
CA TYR A 14 10.84 1.60 15.60
C TYR A 14 11.05 1.68 14.09
N PHE A 15 11.60 0.63 13.47
CA PHE A 15 11.71 0.54 12.02
C PHE A 15 10.34 0.49 11.35
N LEU A 16 9.37 -0.20 11.95
CA LEU A 16 8.01 -0.24 11.43
C LEU A 16 7.32 1.12 11.55
N TYR A 17 7.53 1.86 12.65
CA TYR A 17 7.02 3.22 12.76
C TYR A 17 7.61 4.13 11.70
N LEU A 18 8.93 4.05 11.50
CA LEU A 18 9.60 4.82 10.46
C LEU A 18 9.08 4.42 9.08
N TYR A 19 8.89 3.13 8.82
CA TYR A 19 8.29 2.63 7.58
C TYR A 19 6.89 3.20 7.36
N LEU A 20 6.00 3.14 8.37
CA LEU A 20 4.65 3.68 8.25
C LEU A 20 4.64 5.19 8.03
N ILE A 21 5.48 5.93 8.77
CA ILE A 21 5.61 7.38 8.60
C ILE A 21 6.10 7.69 7.19
N SER A 22 7.14 7.01 6.72
CA SER A 22 7.65 7.16 5.35
C SER A 22 6.60 6.78 4.31
N ALA A 23 5.78 5.75 4.55
CA ALA A 23 4.72 5.34 3.64
C ALA A 23 3.65 6.42 3.51
N PHE A 24 3.20 7.01 4.63
CA PHE A 24 2.27 8.13 4.59
C PHE A 24 2.90 9.39 3.99
N LEU A 25 4.15 9.71 4.31
CA LEU A 25 4.83 10.86 3.70
C LEU A 25 4.97 10.69 2.18
N GLU A 26 5.35 9.51 1.72
CA GLU A 26 5.42 9.20 0.30
C GLU A 26 4.04 9.30 -0.36
N LEU A 27 3.00 8.78 0.29
CA LEU A 27 1.61 8.90 -0.16
C LEU A 27 1.16 10.37 -0.35
N PHE A 28 1.35 11.21 0.68
CA PHE A 28 0.88 12.60 0.67
C PHE A 28 1.76 13.54 -0.18
N PHE A 29 3.08 13.32 -0.20
CA PHE A 29 4.01 14.28 -0.80
C PHE A 29 4.53 13.87 -2.18
N ASN A 30 4.50 12.58 -2.53
CA ASN A 30 4.93 12.11 -3.84
C ASN A 30 3.73 11.77 -4.73
N ARG A 31 2.80 10.96 -4.22
CA ARG A 31 1.69 10.41 -5.02
C ARG A 31 0.51 11.39 -5.15
N GLU A 32 0.02 11.94 -4.06
CA GLU A 32 -1.04 12.97 -4.11
C GLU A 32 -0.56 14.23 -4.84
N PHE A 33 0.72 14.54 -4.69
CA PHE A 33 1.41 15.60 -5.41
C PHE A 33 1.32 15.45 -6.93
N LEU A 34 1.76 14.32 -7.49
CA LEU A 34 1.76 14.07 -8.95
C LEU A 34 0.36 14.24 -9.55
N VAL A 35 -0.70 13.91 -8.80
CA VAL A 35 -2.08 14.03 -9.29
C VAL A 35 -2.68 15.42 -9.08
N SER A 36 -2.21 16.18 -8.08
CA SER A 36 -2.71 17.54 -7.78
C SER A 36 -2.13 18.64 -8.66
N VAL A 37 -1.01 18.40 -9.38
CA VAL A 37 -0.48 19.35 -10.39
C VAL A 37 -1.47 19.58 -11.55
N LEU A 38 -2.24 18.56 -11.93
CA LEU A 38 -3.23 18.65 -13.02
C LEU A 38 -4.33 19.72 -12.75
N PRO A 39 -5.00 19.72 -11.58
CA PRO A 39 -5.94 20.77 -11.18
C PRO A 39 -5.36 22.19 -11.20
N PHE A 40 -4.11 22.38 -10.75
CA PHE A 40 -3.48 23.71 -10.77
C PHE A 40 -3.25 24.23 -12.19
N GLY A 41 -2.88 23.34 -13.11
CA GLY A 41 -2.80 23.65 -14.54
C GLY A 41 -4.16 24.00 -15.15
N LEU A 42 -5.21 23.25 -14.79
CA LEU A 42 -6.58 23.52 -15.24
C LEU A 42 -7.18 24.81 -14.66
N ALA A 43 -6.77 25.20 -13.45
CA ALA A 43 -7.15 26.45 -12.81
C ALA A 43 -6.39 27.69 -13.36
N GLY A 44 -5.51 27.51 -14.36
CA GLY A 44 -4.75 28.59 -14.99
C GLY A 44 -3.69 29.22 -14.08
N ILE A 45 -3.27 28.53 -13.02
CA ILE A 45 -2.24 29.00 -12.10
C ILE A 45 -0.87 28.77 -12.76
N SER A 46 -0.04 29.82 -12.82
CA SER A 46 1.28 29.70 -13.46
C SER A 46 2.18 28.74 -12.70
N VAL A 47 2.85 27.85 -13.43
CA VAL A 47 3.79 26.87 -12.87
C VAL A 47 4.85 27.53 -12.00
N SER A 48 5.35 28.70 -12.40
CA SER A 48 6.34 29.49 -11.65
C SER A 48 5.88 29.95 -10.25
N LYS A 49 4.57 30.05 -10.00
CA LYS A 49 4.04 30.41 -8.67
C LYS A 49 3.92 29.21 -7.74
N ILE A 50 3.72 28.02 -8.31
CA ILE A 50 3.57 26.77 -7.55
C ILE A 50 4.91 26.03 -7.42
N GLU A 51 5.86 26.26 -8.32
CA GLU A 51 7.17 25.59 -8.41
C GLU A 51 7.90 25.43 -7.07
N PRO A 52 8.02 26.45 -6.19
CA PRO A 52 8.71 26.28 -4.90
C PRO A 52 8.03 25.25 -3.99
N TYR A 53 6.69 25.20 -4.01
CA TYR A 53 5.90 24.22 -3.27
C TYR A 53 6.01 22.84 -3.93
N LEU A 54 6.03 22.79 -5.27
CA LEU A 54 6.25 21.57 -6.04
C LEU A 54 7.61 20.93 -5.69
N THR A 55 8.68 21.73 -5.64
CA THR A 55 10.02 21.27 -5.28
C THR A 55 10.08 20.73 -3.86
N ALA A 56 9.46 21.42 -2.89
CA ALA A 56 9.44 20.97 -1.50
C ALA A 56 8.70 19.62 -1.35
N PHE A 57 7.56 19.45 -2.02
CA PHE A 57 6.81 18.20 -2.01
C PHE A 57 7.60 17.06 -2.66
N TYR A 58 8.24 17.31 -3.80
CA TYR A 58 9.10 16.32 -4.45
C TYR A 58 10.27 15.87 -3.56
N ILE A 59 10.93 16.79 -2.83
CA ILE A 59 12.04 16.45 -1.93
C ILE A 59 11.56 15.57 -0.77
N VAL A 60 10.45 15.93 -0.12
CA VAL A 60 9.89 15.16 1.00
C VAL A 60 9.42 13.78 0.53
N GLY A 61 8.67 13.74 -0.58
CA GLY A 61 8.17 12.52 -1.20
C GLY A 61 9.28 11.59 -1.65
N GLY A 62 10.27 12.09 -2.39
CA GLY A 62 11.42 11.33 -2.87
C GLY A 62 12.32 10.82 -1.73
N SER A 63 12.49 11.61 -0.67
CA SER A 63 13.21 11.16 0.53
C SER A 63 12.47 10.04 1.26
N ALA A 64 11.16 10.20 1.45
CA ALA A 64 10.31 9.19 2.08
C ALA A 64 10.30 7.88 1.28
N PHE A 65 10.20 7.99 -0.04
CA PHE A 65 10.33 6.88 -0.98
C PHE A 65 11.68 6.15 -0.84
N THR A 66 12.79 6.89 -0.78
CA THR A 66 14.13 6.33 -0.56
C THR A 66 14.23 5.60 0.78
N PHE A 67 13.64 6.13 1.84
CA PHE A 67 13.58 5.43 3.12
C PHE A 67 12.80 4.11 3.02
N LEU A 68 11.69 4.07 2.30
CA LEU A 68 10.93 2.84 2.12
C LEU A 68 11.76 1.76 1.42
N LEU A 69 12.51 2.11 0.37
CA LEU A 69 13.38 1.18 -0.36
C LEU A 69 14.41 0.49 0.56
N ILE A 70 14.88 1.20 1.59
CA ILE A 70 15.82 0.64 2.57
C ILE A 70 15.09 -0.14 3.65
N LEU A 71 14.00 0.41 4.18
CA LEU A 71 13.31 -0.14 5.35
C LEU A 71 12.59 -1.45 5.05
N GLN A 72 12.01 -1.57 3.86
CA GLN A 72 11.23 -2.74 3.48
C GLN A 72 12.04 -4.04 3.43
N PRO A 73 13.19 -4.13 2.72
CA PRO A 73 14.00 -5.35 2.73
C PRO A 73 14.53 -5.66 4.14
N VAL A 74 14.86 -4.64 4.94
CA VAL A 74 15.30 -4.84 6.34
C VAL A 74 14.20 -5.47 7.19
N LEU A 75 12.96 -4.98 7.10
CA LEU A 75 11.81 -5.54 7.80
C LEU A 75 11.52 -6.98 7.37
N LEU A 76 11.66 -7.27 6.06
CA LEU A 76 11.52 -8.61 5.48
C LEU A 76 12.59 -9.59 5.98
N VAL A 77 13.87 -9.19 5.94
CA VAL A 77 14.98 -9.99 6.49
C VAL A 77 14.71 -10.35 7.94
N TRP A 78 14.25 -9.39 8.73
CA TRP A 78 13.94 -9.63 10.12
C TRP A 78 12.78 -10.62 10.30
N ALA A 79 11.75 -10.52 9.46
CA ALA A 79 10.66 -11.50 9.38
C ALA A 79 11.19 -12.92 9.20
N ILE A 80 12.02 -13.10 8.17
CA ILE A 80 12.55 -14.38 7.72
C ILE A 80 13.33 -15.04 8.84
N VAL A 81 14.19 -14.28 9.52
CA VAL A 81 15.02 -14.78 10.63
C VAL A 81 14.18 -15.22 11.84
N LYS A 82 13.02 -14.59 12.08
CA LYS A 82 12.18 -14.86 13.25
C LYS A 82 11.08 -15.89 13.01
N ILE A 83 10.62 -16.05 11.77
CA ILE A 83 9.58 -17.02 11.42
C ILE A 83 10.13 -18.44 11.59
N LYS A 84 9.40 -19.26 12.36
CA LYS A 84 9.74 -20.67 12.58
C LYS A 84 9.23 -21.59 11.48
N GLU A 85 8.10 -21.25 10.86
CA GLU A 85 7.47 -22.06 9.82
C GLU A 85 8.32 -22.08 8.53
N LYS A 86 8.70 -23.27 8.08
CA LYS A 86 9.60 -23.46 6.93
C LYS A 86 9.02 -22.88 5.63
N LEU A 87 7.74 -23.13 5.36
CA LEU A 87 7.09 -22.67 4.12
C LEU A 87 7.06 -21.13 4.03
N SER A 88 6.55 -20.47 5.08
CA SER A 88 6.58 -19.01 5.20
C SER A 88 7.98 -18.44 5.03
N ARG A 89 8.99 -19.07 5.65
CA ARG A 89 10.38 -18.63 5.51
C ARG A 89 10.87 -18.73 4.06
N VAL A 90 10.63 -19.85 3.39
CA VAL A 90 11.05 -20.05 1.99
C VAL A 90 10.38 -19.05 1.07
N LEU A 91 9.06 -18.87 1.17
CA LEU A 91 8.31 -17.92 0.34
C LEU A 91 8.82 -16.50 0.53
N LEU A 92 9.03 -16.06 1.78
CA LEU A 92 9.57 -14.74 2.09
C LEU A 92 11.00 -14.56 1.58
N SER A 93 11.86 -15.57 1.73
CA SER A 93 13.23 -15.54 1.20
C SER A 93 13.23 -15.45 -0.33
N SER A 94 12.33 -16.14 -1.02
CA SER A 94 12.19 -16.04 -2.47
C SER A 94 11.73 -14.65 -2.91
N VAL A 95 10.76 -14.05 -2.21
CA VAL A 95 10.33 -12.66 -2.50
C VAL A 95 11.48 -11.69 -2.27
N LEU A 96 12.21 -11.80 -1.16
CA LEU A 96 13.35 -10.94 -0.88
C LEU A 96 14.46 -11.11 -1.93
N TYR A 97 14.79 -12.36 -2.29
CA TYR A 97 15.80 -12.67 -3.29
C TYR A 97 15.46 -12.02 -4.63
N LEU A 98 14.22 -12.20 -5.10
CA LEU A 98 13.77 -11.59 -6.33
C LEU A 98 13.84 -10.06 -6.21
N THR A 99 13.30 -9.46 -5.14
CA THR A 99 13.36 -8.01 -4.93
C THR A 99 14.78 -7.45 -5.07
N LEU A 100 15.74 -8.04 -4.35
CA LEU A 100 17.14 -7.61 -4.42
C LEU A 100 17.72 -7.82 -5.82
N PHE A 101 17.38 -8.93 -6.49
CA PHE A 101 17.80 -9.17 -7.86
C PHE A 101 17.28 -8.10 -8.84
N ALA A 102 16.01 -7.69 -8.69
CA ALA A 102 15.45 -6.59 -9.49
C ALA A 102 16.18 -5.27 -9.25
N ASP A 103 16.47 -4.94 -7.99
CA ASP A 103 17.21 -3.73 -7.63
C ASP A 103 18.63 -3.76 -8.22
N PHE A 104 19.35 -4.87 -8.10
CA PHE A 104 20.68 -5.04 -8.68
C PHE A 104 20.65 -4.97 -10.21
N ALA A 105 19.65 -5.57 -10.85
CA ALA A 105 19.47 -5.45 -12.30
C ALA A 105 19.26 -3.99 -12.71
N HIS A 106 18.39 -3.27 -12.00
CA HIS A 106 18.15 -1.84 -12.26
C HIS A 106 19.43 -1.00 -12.10
N ILE A 107 20.24 -1.27 -11.07
CA ILE A 107 21.54 -0.61 -10.89
C ILE A 107 22.49 -0.94 -12.05
N ALA A 108 22.58 -2.21 -12.46
CA ALA A 108 23.47 -2.66 -13.53
C ALA A 108 23.10 -2.07 -14.90
N TYR A 109 21.81 -1.95 -15.21
CA TYR A 109 21.31 -1.36 -16.46
C TYR A 109 21.21 0.18 -16.43
N GLY A 110 21.59 0.79 -15.30
CA GLY A 110 21.61 2.23 -15.09
C GLY A 110 20.36 2.72 -14.37
N VAL A 111 20.55 3.34 -13.20
CA VAL A 111 19.46 3.86 -12.35
C VAL A 111 18.62 4.94 -13.07
N ASN A 112 19.19 5.63 -14.04
CA ASN A 112 18.50 6.64 -14.85
C ASN A 112 17.78 6.06 -16.08
N ASN A 113 17.88 4.75 -16.31
CA ASN A 113 17.25 4.09 -17.44
C ASN A 113 15.78 3.79 -17.12
N THR A 114 14.94 4.81 -17.27
CA THR A 114 13.49 4.73 -17.05
C THR A 114 12.77 3.81 -18.04
N ALA A 115 13.44 3.40 -19.13
CA ALA A 115 12.92 2.43 -20.10
C ALA A 115 13.19 0.98 -19.69
N PHE A 116 14.00 0.73 -18.66
CA PHE A 116 14.26 -0.63 -18.18
C PHE A 116 12.99 -1.22 -17.55
N GLN A 117 12.53 -2.32 -18.12
CA GLN A 117 11.43 -3.10 -17.58
C GLN A 117 11.91 -4.52 -17.30
N LEU A 118 11.54 -5.05 -16.13
CA LEU A 118 11.80 -6.45 -15.80
C LEU A 118 10.99 -7.35 -16.76
N PRO A 119 11.54 -8.49 -17.20
CA PRO A 119 10.83 -9.40 -18.08
C PRO A 119 9.47 -9.81 -17.49
N ALA A 120 8.43 -9.87 -18.33
CA ALA A 120 7.07 -10.21 -17.90
C ALA A 120 7.01 -11.52 -17.07
N ILE A 121 7.76 -12.55 -17.47
CA ILE A 121 7.83 -13.83 -16.73
C ILE A 121 8.38 -13.65 -15.32
N TYR A 122 9.41 -12.82 -15.15
CA TYR A 122 9.97 -12.51 -13.84
C TYR A 122 8.91 -11.84 -12.95
N SER A 123 8.20 -10.85 -13.48
CA SER A 123 7.17 -10.11 -12.77
C SER A 123 5.97 -10.99 -12.36
N ILE A 124 5.57 -11.93 -13.23
CA ILE A 124 4.54 -12.93 -12.93
C ILE A 124 4.97 -13.82 -11.76
N VAL A 125 6.17 -14.41 -11.82
CA VAL A 125 6.69 -15.28 -10.75
C VAL A 125 6.77 -14.52 -9.43
N TYR A 126 7.26 -13.28 -9.49
CA TYR A 126 7.38 -12.41 -8.33
C TYR A 126 6.04 -12.14 -7.64
N VAL A 127 5.03 -11.74 -8.40
CA VAL A 127 3.68 -11.46 -7.87
C VAL A 127 3.02 -12.72 -7.33
N ILE A 128 3.15 -13.87 -8.01
CA ILE A 128 2.62 -15.15 -7.50
C ILE A 128 3.24 -15.47 -6.14
N LEU A 129 4.56 -15.30 -5.99
CA LEU A 129 5.24 -15.54 -4.71
C LEU A 129 4.76 -14.59 -3.61
N ILE A 130 4.51 -13.32 -3.93
CA ILE A 130 3.95 -12.33 -2.98
C ILE A 130 2.55 -12.74 -2.53
N ILE A 131 1.67 -13.13 -3.46
CA ILE A 131 0.32 -13.60 -3.13
C ILE A 131 0.40 -14.83 -2.23
N LEU A 132 1.19 -15.85 -2.63
CA LEU A 132 1.33 -17.08 -1.86
C LEU A 132 1.92 -16.84 -0.47
N ALA A 133 2.94 -15.99 -0.37
CA ALA A 133 3.55 -15.62 0.92
C ALA A 133 2.52 -14.90 1.81
N SER A 134 1.80 -13.94 1.26
CA SER A 134 0.77 -13.16 1.97
C SER A 134 -0.37 -14.06 2.46
N ILE A 135 -0.93 -14.90 1.60
CA ILE A 135 -2.00 -15.85 1.95
C ILE A 135 -1.54 -16.83 3.02
N ASN A 136 -0.30 -17.34 2.92
CA ASN A 136 0.25 -18.27 3.91
C ASN A 136 0.38 -17.61 5.29
N LEU A 137 0.80 -16.35 5.32
CA LEU A 137 0.93 -15.59 6.56
C LEU A 137 -0.44 -15.15 7.13
N MET A 138 -1.43 -14.88 6.28
CA MET A 138 -2.75 -14.41 6.74
C MET A 138 -3.56 -15.44 7.52
N LYS A 139 -3.12 -16.71 7.54
CA LYS A 139 -3.80 -17.81 8.24
C LYS A 139 -4.05 -17.54 9.72
N VAL A 140 -3.21 -16.70 10.33
CA VAL A 140 -3.30 -16.35 11.76
C VAL A 140 -4.50 -15.43 12.05
N ARG A 141 -4.90 -14.57 11.12
CA ARG A 141 -5.97 -13.58 11.34
C ARG A 141 -6.85 -13.36 10.12
N LYS A 142 -8.06 -13.88 10.20
CA LYS A 142 -9.03 -13.90 9.08
C LYS A 142 -9.39 -12.53 8.51
N ILE A 143 -9.44 -11.48 9.34
CA ILE A 143 -9.82 -10.13 8.89
C ILE A 143 -8.83 -9.54 7.87
N LEU A 144 -7.58 -10.01 7.88
CA LEU A 144 -6.57 -9.55 6.93
C LEU A 144 -6.79 -10.10 5.54
N TYR A 145 -7.40 -11.29 5.40
CA TYR A 145 -7.79 -11.79 4.08
C TYR A 145 -8.74 -10.81 3.40
N VAL A 146 -9.70 -10.26 4.14
CA VAL A 146 -10.66 -9.29 3.61
C VAL A 146 -9.95 -8.01 3.19
N LEU A 147 -9.07 -7.49 4.04
CA LEU A 147 -8.30 -6.27 3.75
C LEU A 147 -7.30 -6.43 2.61
N PHE A 148 -6.91 -7.66 2.28
CA PHE A 148 -5.99 -7.99 1.19
C PHE A 148 -6.68 -8.29 -0.14
N ILE A 149 -8.01 -8.41 -0.17
CA ILE A 149 -8.77 -8.60 -1.43
C ILE A 149 -8.45 -7.50 -2.46
N PRO A 150 -8.39 -6.20 -2.09
CA PRO A 150 -8.01 -5.15 -3.03
C PRO A 150 -6.63 -5.37 -3.64
N ASP A 151 -5.63 -5.71 -2.82
CA ASP A 151 -4.28 -6.02 -3.31
C ASP A 151 -4.28 -7.25 -4.22
N ILE A 152 -5.05 -8.30 -3.92
CA ILE A 152 -5.17 -9.48 -4.81
C ILE A 152 -5.70 -9.07 -6.19
N LEU A 153 -6.67 -8.17 -6.25
CA LEU A 153 -7.20 -7.67 -7.52
C LEU A 153 -6.17 -6.78 -8.25
N ALA A 154 -5.40 -5.97 -7.52
CA ALA A 154 -4.29 -5.21 -8.08
C ALA A 154 -3.20 -6.13 -8.66
N TYR A 155 -2.82 -7.18 -7.92
CA TYR A 155 -1.89 -8.20 -8.40
C TYR A 155 -2.43 -8.97 -9.58
N SER A 156 -3.73 -9.25 -9.60
CA SER A 156 -4.39 -9.96 -10.70
C SER A 156 -4.44 -9.10 -11.96
N PHE A 157 -4.75 -7.80 -11.83
CA PHE A 157 -4.65 -6.83 -12.92
C PHE A 157 -3.27 -6.92 -13.59
N LEU A 158 -2.20 -6.82 -12.79
CA LEU A 158 -0.82 -6.89 -13.26
C LEU A 158 -0.45 -8.24 -13.87
N LEU A 159 -0.78 -9.32 -13.17
CA LEU A 159 -0.50 -10.68 -13.59
C LEU A 159 -1.16 -10.96 -14.95
N PHE A 160 -2.41 -10.54 -15.15
CA PHE A 160 -3.08 -10.68 -16.44
C PHE A 160 -2.48 -9.77 -17.52
N THR A 161 -2.04 -8.55 -17.19
CA THR A 161 -1.34 -7.68 -18.14
C THR A 161 -0.06 -8.34 -18.67
N TRP A 162 0.78 -8.87 -17.78
CA TRP A 162 2.01 -9.57 -18.19
C TRP A 162 1.72 -10.90 -18.88
N LEU A 163 0.67 -11.63 -18.48
CA LEU A 163 0.25 -12.83 -19.22
C LEU A 163 -0.22 -12.48 -20.63
N THR A 164 -0.92 -11.36 -20.83
CA THR A 164 -1.28 -10.88 -22.18
C THR A 164 -0.04 -10.56 -23.00
N GLU A 165 0.98 -9.97 -22.40
CA GLU A 165 2.26 -9.69 -23.08
C GLU A 165 2.97 -10.99 -23.52
N VAL A 166 3.04 -11.98 -22.63
CA VAL A 166 3.72 -13.28 -22.89
C VAL A 166 2.95 -14.12 -23.91
N PHE A 167 1.64 -14.26 -23.74
CA PHE A 167 0.81 -15.15 -24.55
C PHE A 167 0.19 -14.48 -25.77
N ARG A 168 0.26 -13.14 -25.87
CA ARG A 168 -0.35 -12.32 -26.94
C ARG A 168 -1.84 -12.60 -27.15
N ALA A 169 -2.54 -12.98 -26.08
CA ALA A 169 -3.95 -13.36 -26.11
C ALA A 169 -4.83 -12.24 -25.55
N SER A 170 -5.68 -11.67 -26.41
CA SER A 170 -6.58 -10.55 -26.05
C SER A 170 -7.63 -10.92 -25.00
N CYS A 171 -8.05 -12.19 -24.94
CA CYS A 171 -9.00 -12.68 -23.93
C CYS A 171 -8.46 -12.58 -22.49
N ILE A 172 -7.13 -12.71 -22.30
CA ILE A 172 -6.49 -12.50 -21.00
C ILE A 172 -6.52 -11.02 -20.61
N GLY A 173 -6.41 -10.12 -21.61
CA GLY A 173 -6.49 -8.68 -21.40
C GLY A 173 -7.84 -8.23 -20.83
N LEU A 174 -8.92 -8.95 -21.16
CA LEU A 174 -10.24 -8.71 -20.56
C LEU A 174 -10.24 -8.97 -19.05
N LEU A 175 -9.53 -10.00 -18.58
CA LEU A 175 -9.42 -10.32 -17.15
C LEU A 175 -8.63 -9.26 -16.38
N SER A 176 -7.61 -8.66 -17.00
CA SER A 176 -6.94 -7.48 -16.46
C SER A 176 -7.95 -6.33 -16.28
N GLY A 177 -8.72 -6.01 -17.33
CA GLY A 177 -9.78 -4.99 -17.28
C GLY A 177 -10.80 -5.21 -16.16
N TYR A 178 -11.32 -6.44 -16.00
CA TYR A 178 -12.24 -6.77 -14.91
C TYR A 178 -11.62 -6.65 -13.53
N SER A 179 -10.34 -7.05 -13.38
CA SER A 179 -9.62 -6.94 -12.11
C SER A 179 -9.49 -5.48 -11.68
N GLY A 180 -9.15 -4.59 -12.62
CA GLY A 180 -9.11 -3.14 -12.38
C GLY A 180 -10.48 -2.58 -11.98
N TYR A 181 -11.53 -2.90 -12.74
CA TYR A 181 -12.89 -2.45 -12.45
C TYR A 181 -13.39 -2.89 -11.05
N LEU A 182 -13.16 -4.15 -10.68
CA LEU A 182 -13.61 -4.71 -9.39
C LEU A 182 -12.82 -4.19 -8.19
N MET A 183 -11.58 -3.76 -8.38
CA MET A 183 -10.71 -3.27 -7.31
C MET A 183 -11.34 -2.08 -6.56
N ALA A 184 -12.08 -1.22 -7.26
CA ALA A 184 -12.80 -0.09 -6.67
C ALA A 184 -13.82 -0.51 -5.60
N TYR A 185 -14.65 -1.46 -5.98
CA TYR A 185 -15.71 -2.00 -5.14
C TYR A 185 -15.15 -2.88 -4.02
N SER A 186 -14.00 -3.53 -4.27
CA SER A 186 -13.34 -4.34 -3.25
C SER A 186 -12.75 -3.47 -2.13
N VAL A 187 -12.17 -2.30 -2.43
CA VAL A 187 -11.68 -1.38 -1.40
C VAL A 187 -12.85 -0.90 -0.52
N LEU A 188 -13.97 -0.51 -1.13
CA LEU A 188 -15.17 -0.09 -0.41
C LEU A 188 -15.71 -1.20 0.52
N SER A 189 -15.90 -2.39 -0.04
CA SER A 189 -16.44 -3.53 0.71
C SER A 189 -15.47 -3.99 1.81
N ALA A 190 -14.17 -4.06 1.54
CA ALA A 190 -13.15 -4.39 2.53
C ALA A 190 -13.11 -3.37 3.68
N GLY A 191 -13.19 -2.07 3.36
CA GLY A 191 -13.28 -0.99 4.33
C GLY A 191 -14.53 -1.11 5.21
N ILE A 192 -15.71 -1.30 4.62
CA ILE A 192 -16.97 -1.47 5.35
C ILE A 192 -16.90 -2.69 6.29
N ILE A 193 -16.45 -3.85 5.79
CA ILE A 193 -16.33 -5.07 6.61
C ILE A 193 -15.37 -4.83 7.78
N PHE A 194 -14.24 -4.15 7.54
CA PHE A 194 -13.29 -3.81 8.60
C PHE A 194 -13.87 -2.84 9.63
N ILE A 195 -14.64 -1.84 9.20
CA ILE A 195 -15.34 -0.91 10.08
C ILE A 195 -16.31 -1.68 10.98
N VAL A 196 -17.20 -2.48 10.40
CA VAL A 196 -18.19 -3.28 11.12
C VAL A 196 -17.51 -4.20 12.14
N TRP A 197 -16.41 -4.84 11.74
CA TRP A 197 -15.61 -5.67 12.63
C TRP A 197 -14.97 -4.87 13.78
N SER A 198 -14.49 -3.66 13.50
CA SER A 198 -13.78 -2.79 14.45
C SER A 198 -14.71 -2.05 15.43
N VAL A 199 -15.98 -1.83 15.08
CA VAL A 199 -16.98 -1.14 15.93
C VAL A 199 -17.09 -1.78 17.31
N ARG A 200 -16.99 -3.11 17.39
CA ARG A 200 -17.06 -3.84 18.67
C ARG A 200 -15.82 -3.69 19.54
N LYS A 201 -14.69 -3.26 18.97
CA LYS A 201 -13.38 -3.18 19.64
C LYS A 201 -12.99 -1.77 20.04
N VAL A 202 -13.52 -0.76 19.35
CA VAL A 202 -13.17 0.65 19.55
C VAL A 202 -14.43 1.46 19.83
N ARG A 203 -14.40 2.29 20.87
CA ARG A 203 -15.51 3.21 21.19
C ARG A 203 -15.74 4.19 20.05
N VAL A 204 -16.98 4.24 19.54
CA VAL A 204 -17.42 5.07 18.39
C VAL A 204 -17.06 6.55 18.57
N VAL A 205 -17.11 7.08 19.81
CA VAL A 205 -16.75 8.47 20.12
C VAL A 205 -15.34 8.83 19.63
N ARG A 206 -14.39 7.89 19.65
CA ARG A 206 -13.01 8.13 19.18
C ARG A 206 -12.90 8.24 17.66
N ILE A 207 -13.94 7.83 16.93
CA ILE A 207 -13.98 7.79 15.47
C ILE A 207 -14.69 9.03 14.91
N LEU A 208 -15.48 9.74 15.71
CA LEU A 208 -16.22 10.94 15.31
C LEU A 208 -15.37 12.00 14.57
N PRO A 209 -14.13 12.32 14.98
CA PRO A 209 -13.30 13.27 14.23
C PRO A 209 -13.03 12.82 12.80
N PHE A 210 -12.81 11.51 12.59
CA PHE A 210 -12.57 10.94 11.27
C PHE A 210 -13.85 10.89 10.43
N VAL A 211 -15.00 10.63 11.05
CA VAL A 211 -16.31 10.74 10.38
C VAL A 211 -16.53 12.18 9.90
N ALA A 212 -16.29 13.17 10.76
CA ALA A 212 -16.48 14.57 10.43
C ALA A 212 -15.59 15.01 9.25
N ILE A 213 -14.31 14.63 9.28
CA ILE A 213 -13.37 14.90 8.17
C ILE A 213 -13.85 14.20 6.88
N GLY A 214 -14.18 12.90 6.97
CA GLY A 214 -14.61 12.13 5.80
C GLY A 214 -15.90 12.67 5.17
N VAL A 215 -16.87 13.08 5.99
CA VAL A 215 -18.12 13.71 5.53
C VAL A 215 -17.85 15.08 4.92
N PHE A 216 -16.99 15.90 5.53
CA PHE A 216 -16.62 17.20 4.98
C PHE A 216 -15.97 17.06 3.60
N VAL A 217 -14.96 16.18 3.48
CA VAL A 217 -14.30 15.89 2.20
C VAL A 217 -15.30 15.33 1.19
N GLY A 218 -16.17 14.40 1.61
CA GLY A 218 -17.21 13.83 0.75
C GLY A 218 -18.20 14.88 0.22
N ILE A 219 -18.66 15.81 1.07
CA ILE A 219 -19.55 16.91 0.66
C ILE A 219 -18.81 17.88 -0.28
N ALA A 220 -17.57 18.24 0.06
CA ALA A 220 -16.77 19.15 -0.78
C ALA A 220 -16.55 18.57 -2.18
N SER A 221 -16.29 17.26 -2.28
CA SER A 221 -16.16 16.55 -3.55
C SER A 221 -17.50 16.39 -4.27
N TRP A 222 -18.60 16.11 -3.57
CA TRP A 222 -19.92 15.97 -4.19
C TRP A 222 -20.43 17.29 -4.79
N LEU A 223 -20.22 18.39 -4.08
CA LEU A 223 -20.65 19.73 -4.50
C LEU A 223 -19.65 20.41 -5.43
N ASN A 224 -18.52 19.76 -5.74
CA ASN A 224 -17.42 20.30 -6.51
C ASN A 224 -17.04 21.74 -6.08
N LEU A 225 -16.90 21.96 -4.76
CA LEU A 225 -16.71 23.30 -4.18
C LEU A 225 -15.44 24.00 -4.68
N ILE A 226 -14.46 23.21 -5.13
CA ILE A 226 -13.24 23.68 -5.79
C ILE A 226 -13.26 23.07 -7.20
N PRO A 227 -13.28 23.87 -8.28
CA PRO A 227 -13.34 23.34 -9.64
C PRO A 227 -12.24 22.33 -9.92
N GLY A 228 -12.62 21.13 -10.36
CA GLY A 228 -11.69 20.04 -10.65
C GLY A 228 -11.21 19.28 -9.41
N TRP A 229 -11.73 19.58 -8.22
CA TRP A 229 -11.46 18.85 -6.98
C TRP A 229 -12.14 17.50 -6.92
N ASP A 230 -13.34 17.39 -7.50
CA ASP A 230 -14.03 16.12 -7.70
C ASP A 230 -13.27 15.19 -8.65
N PHE A 231 -12.62 15.74 -9.68
CA PHE A 231 -11.72 15.01 -10.57
C PHE A 231 -10.37 14.73 -9.92
N ALA A 232 -9.78 15.73 -9.26
CA ALA A 232 -8.54 15.58 -8.48
C ALA A 232 -8.70 14.48 -7.47
N ILE A 233 -9.76 14.50 -6.65
CA ILE A 233 -10.00 13.50 -5.62
C ILE A 233 -10.59 12.22 -6.22
N GLY A 234 -11.53 12.29 -7.15
CA GLY A 234 -12.18 11.12 -7.77
C GLY A 234 -11.28 10.32 -8.71
N VAL A 235 -10.17 10.91 -9.18
CA VAL A 235 -9.09 10.23 -9.90
C VAL A 235 -7.90 10.01 -8.97
N ALA A 236 -7.43 11.02 -8.22
CA ALA A 236 -6.26 10.85 -7.33
C ALA A 236 -6.52 9.89 -6.20
N PHE A 237 -7.65 9.91 -5.47
CA PHE A 237 -7.81 9.02 -4.33
C PHE A 237 -7.93 7.55 -4.71
N PRO A 238 -8.69 7.13 -5.73
CA PRO A 238 -8.55 5.77 -6.24
C PRO A 238 -7.15 5.50 -6.73
N TYR A 239 -6.47 6.43 -7.42
CA TYR A 239 -5.06 6.23 -7.78
C TYR A 239 -4.15 6.05 -6.55
N ILE A 240 -4.28 6.86 -5.49
CA ILE A 240 -3.61 6.87 -4.17
C ILE A 240 -3.92 5.59 -3.39
N PHE A 241 -5.16 5.09 -3.51
CA PHE A 241 -5.60 3.79 -3.02
C PHE A 241 -5.38 2.64 -4.02
N GLY A 242 -4.58 2.87 -5.05
CA GLY A 242 -4.07 1.87 -5.99
C GLY A 242 -5.10 1.23 -6.91
N ILE A 243 -6.25 1.87 -7.02
CA ILE A 243 -7.41 1.44 -7.78
C ILE A 243 -7.30 1.91 -9.23
N LEU A 244 -6.50 1.21 -10.03
CA LEU A 244 -6.55 1.31 -11.49
C LEU A 244 -7.88 0.84 -12.06
N GLY A 245 -8.32 1.46 -13.16
CA GLY A 245 -9.44 0.97 -13.97
C GLY A 245 -10.78 1.61 -13.66
N ILE A 246 -10.84 2.52 -12.68
CA ILE A 246 -11.97 3.42 -12.53
C ILE A 246 -11.88 4.47 -13.63
N ARG A 247 -12.63 4.25 -14.71
CA ARG A 247 -12.88 5.26 -15.75
C ARG A 247 -13.98 6.25 -15.35
N ASP A 248 -14.72 5.93 -14.28
CA ASP A 248 -15.93 6.64 -13.86
C ASP A 248 -15.80 7.22 -12.45
N TRP A 249 -16.22 8.46 -12.24
CA TRP A 249 -16.28 9.13 -10.94
C TRP A 249 -16.61 8.21 -9.75
N MET A 250 -15.70 8.12 -8.76
CA MET A 250 -15.98 7.39 -7.52
C MET A 250 -17.01 8.15 -6.67
N PRO A 251 -18.00 7.46 -6.09
CA PRO A 251 -18.94 8.08 -5.17
C PRO A 251 -18.19 8.72 -3.98
N PRO A 252 -18.49 9.97 -3.62
CA PRO A 252 -17.86 10.66 -2.48
C PRO A 252 -17.98 9.93 -1.13
N LEU A 253 -18.90 8.96 -1.02
CA LEU A 253 -19.00 8.00 0.08
C LEU A 253 -17.69 7.23 0.33
N PHE A 254 -16.87 7.04 -0.71
CA PHE A 254 -15.55 6.43 -0.60
C PHE A 254 -14.66 7.15 0.42
N PHE A 255 -14.64 8.49 0.41
CA PHE A 255 -13.84 9.28 1.36
C PHE A 255 -14.28 9.03 2.80
N VAL A 256 -15.59 9.00 3.02
CA VAL A 256 -16.17 8.71 4.34
C VAL A 256 -15.68 7.35 4.84
N ILE A 257 -15.77 6.31 4.00
CA ILE A 257 -15.33 4.96 4.36
C ILE A 257 -13.82 4.91 4.60
N ALA A 258 -13.00 5.55 3.75
CA ALA A 258 -11.55 5.58 3.88
C ALA A 258 -11.10 6.25 5.18
N PHE A 259 -11.62 7.43 5.51
CA PHE A 259 -11.28 8.15 6.75
C PHE A 259 -11.75 7.39 8.00
N ILE A 260 -12.95 6.79 7.96
CA ILE A 260 -13.43 5.98 9.08
C ILE A 260 -12.56 4.73 9.26
N THR A 261 -12.19 4.05 8.17
CA THR A 261 -11.28 2.89 8.18
C THR A 261 -9.93 3.27 8.79
N PHE A 262 -9.35 4.40 8.36
CA PHE A 262 -8.12 4.95 8.92
C PHE A 262 -8.23 5.26 10.42
N GLY A 263 -9.34 5.89 10.84
CA GLY A 263 -9.61 6.19 12.25
C GLY A 263 -9.69 4.93 13.13
N TYR A 264 -10.38 3.89 12.65
CA TYR A 264 -10.41 2.60 13.33
C TYR A 264 -9.04 1.93 13.37
N ALA A 265 -8.28 1.96 12.27
CA ALA A 265 -6.93 1.43 12.21
C ALA A 265 -6.01 2.12 13.24
N LEU A 266 -6.04 3.45 13.36
CA LEU A 266 -5.28 4.20 14.37
C LEU A 266 -5.73 3.88 15.80
N CYS A 267 -7.05 3.82 16.05
CA CYS A 267 -7.56 3.55 17.38
C CYS A 267 -7.28 2.12 17.86
N LEU A 268 -7.24 1.16 16.94
CA LEU A 268 -6.83 -0.22 17.21
C LEU A 268 -5.40 -0.30 17.72
N ARG A 269 -4.52 0.69 17.52
CA ARG A 269 -3.16 0.68 18.06
C ARG A 269 -3.11 0.43 19.57
N LYS A 270 -4.13 0.86 20.32
CA LYS A 270 -4.22 0.70 21.78
C LYS A 270 -4.80 -0.65 22.21
N VAL A 271 -5.43 -1.40 21.32
CA VAL A 271 -6.13 -2.67 21.61
C VAL A 271 -5.43 -3.84 20.94
N ASP A 272 -5.08 -3.66 19.68
CA ASP A 272 -4.59 -4.66 18.75
C ASP A 272 -3.55 -4.02 17.81
N LYS A 273 -2.44 -3.64 18.43
CA LYS A 273 -1.29 -2.99 17.78
C LYS A 273 -0.78 -3.74 16.54
N PRO A 274 -0.69 -5.08 16.55
CA PRO A 274 -0.36 -5.89 15.37
C PRO A 274 -1.23 -5.56 14.16
N LEU A 275 -2.54 -5.67 14.34
CA LEU A 275 -3.50 -5.46 13.27
C LEU A 275 -3.54 -4.01 12.83
N SER A 276 -3.50 -3.07 13.78
CA SER A 276 -3.48 -1.63 13.50
C SER A 276 -2.40 -1.25 12.49
N PHE A 277 -1.15 -1.66 12.71
CA PHE A 277 -0.06 -1.33 11.79
C PHE A 277 -0.14 -2.09 10.48
N SER A 278 -0.63 -3.32 10.47
CA SER A 278 -0.86 -4.04 9.22
C SER A 278 -1.89 -3.33 8.35
N VAL A 279 -3.01 -2.89 8.93
CA VAL A 279 -4.04 -2.13 8.21
C VAL A 279 -3.49 -0.78 7.74
N LEU A 280 -2.74 -0.07 8.59
CA LEU A 280 -2.14 1.21 8.21
C LEU A 280 -1.10 1.07 7.10
N ALA A 281 -0.31 -0.02 7.08
CA ALA A 281 0.62 -0.32 6.01
C ALA A 281 -0.11 -0.64 4.70
N LEU A 282 -1.21 -1.40 4.75
CA LEU A 282 -2.04 -1.66 3.57
C LEU A 282 -2.67 -0.36 3.04
N LEU A 283 -3.19 0.49 3.92
CA LEU A 283 -3.80 1.77 3.54
C LEU A 283 -2.79 2.79 2.98
N ALA A 284 -1.55 2.78 3.46
CA ALA A 284 -0.53 3.73 3.01
C ALA A 284 0.18 3.29 1.73
N SER A 285 0.20 1.99 1.44
CA SER A 285 1.02 1.41 0.37
C SER A 285 0.22 0.89 -0.81
N THR A 286 -1.06 1.26 -0.89
CA THR A 286 -1.91 0.99 -2.04
C THR A 286 -1.26 1.43 -3.36
N LEU A 287 -1.29 0.57 -4.37
CA LEU A 287 -0.46 0.59 -5.59
C LEU A 287 -0.75 1.75 -6.57
N VAL A 288 -0.13 2.93 -6.40
CA VAL A 288 -0.18 3.99 -7.44
C VAL A 288 0.89 3.73 -8.50
N PHE A 289 0.49 3.68 -9.77
CA PHE A 289 1.39 3.51 -10.90
C PHE A 289 1.85 4.86 -11.46
N ASP A 290 3.05 5.29 -11.08
CA ASP A 290 3.92 5.97 -12.03
C ASP A 290 5.40 5.78 -11.64
N SER A 291 6.17 5.19 -12.57
CA SER A 291 7.64 5.05 -12.61
C SER A 291 8.40 4.37 -11.44
N VAL A 292 9.11 3.27 -11.78
CA VAL A 292 10.38 2.68 -11.24
C VAL A 292 10.40 1.80 -9.97
N PRO A 293 9.69 2.00 -8.85
CA PRO A 293 9.79 1.09 -7.71
C PRO A 293 8.46 0.38 -7.44
N ILE A 294 7.88 -0.20 -8.50
CA ILE A 294 6.69 -1.04 -8.42
C ILE A 294 6.87 -2.12 -7.33
N THR A 295 8.09 -2.66 -7.20
CA THR A 295 8.46 -3.69 -6.21
C THR A 295 8.14 -3.31 -4.78
N LEU A 296 8.41 -2.06 -4.38
CA LEU A 296 8.20 -1.61 -3.00
C LEU A 296 6.73 -1.80 -2.58
N TYR A 297 5.83 -1.37 -3.45
CA TYR A 297 4.40 -1.40 -3.18
C TYR A 297 3.84 -2.83 -3.20
N LEU A 298 4.36 -3.68 -4.10
CA LEU A 298 3.98 -5.09 -4.14
C LEU A 298 4.39 -5.84 -2.86
N ILE A 299 5.41 -5.38 -2.13
CA ILE A 299 5.88 -6.06 -0.91
C ILE A 299 5.16 -5.53 0.34
N ALA A 300 4.43 -4.42 0.28
CA ALA A 300 3.85 -3.81 1.48
C ALA A 300 2.87 -4.71 2.25
N PRO A 301 2.00 -5.49 1.58
CA PRO A 301 1.17 -6.48 2.28
C PRO A 301 2.01 -7.53 3.01
N LEU A 302 3.16 -7.89 2.46
CA LEU A 302 4.09 -8.82 3.09
C LEU A 302 4.73 -8.25 4.36
N VAL A 303 5.06 -6.94 4.36
CA VAL A 303 5.56 -6.22 5.55
C VAL A 303 4.48 -6.14 6.63
N ALA A 304 3.25 -5.79 6.22
CA ALA A 304 2.09 -5.77 7.10
C ALA A 304 1.89 -7.13 7.80
N MET A 305 2.01 -8.22 7.05
CA MET A 305 1.86 -9.59 7.55
C MET A 305 3.02 -10.08 8.41
N THR A 306 4.23 -9.75 8.00
CA THR A 306 5.47 -10.00 8.75
C THR A 306 5.34 -9.52 10.19
N TYR A 307 4.82 -8.31 10.39
CA TYR A 307 4.71 -7.74 11.73
C TYR A 307 3.79 -8.54 12.64
N LEU A 308 2.64 -9.00 12.14
CA LEU A 308 1.70 -9.82 12.91
C LEU A 308 2.34 -11.11 13.42
N TYR A 309 3.20 -11.74 12.62
CA TYR A 309 3.99 -12.89 13.08
C TYR A 309 4.98 -12.49 14.16
N LEU A 310 5.74 -11.41 13.96
CA LEU A 310 6.71 -10.95 14.95
C LEU A 310 6.08 -10.61 16.31
N THR A 311 4.84 -10.10 16.32
CA THR A 311 4.12 -9.78 17.56
C THR A 311 3.40 -10.97 18.18
N SER A 312 2.82 -11.87 17.37
CA SER A 312 2.19 -13.09 17.90
C SER A 312 3.20 -14.03 18.56
N VAL A 313 4.46 -14.02 18.10
CA VAL A 313 5.58 -14.70 18.77
C VAL A 313 5.90 -14.05 20.13
N LYS A 314 5.67 -12.75 20.33
CA LYS A 314 5.85 -12.09 21.63
C LYS A 314 4.69 -12.36 22.59
N GLU A 315 3.46 -12.50 22.09
CA GLU A 315 2.29 -12.83 22.93
C GLU A 315 2.39 -14.27 23.47
N LYS A 316 2.83 -15.24 22.66
CA LYS A 316 3.07 -16.63 23.11
C LYS A 316 4.24 -16.84 24.08
N VAL A 317 5.07 -15.84 24.33
CA VAL A 317 6.20 -15.92 25.28
C VAL A 317 5.85 -15.24 26.62
N ARG A 318 4.64 -14.65 26.72
CA ARG A 318 4.12 -14.03 27.95
C ARG A 318 2.97 -14.81 28.61
N GLU A 319 2.64 -15.99 28.07
CA GLU A 319 1.85 -17.03 28.74
C GLU A 319 2.81 -18.12 29.24
#